data_AF-A0A260YWH5-F1
#
_entry.id   AF-A0A260YWH5-F1
#
_cell.length_a   1.000
_cell.length_b   1.000
_cell.length_c   1.000
_cell.angle_alpha   90.00
_cell.angle_beta   90.00
_cell.angle_gamma   90.00
#
_symmetry.space_group_name_H-M   'P 1'
#
loop_
_entity.id
_entity.type
_entity.pdbx_description
1 polymer ?
#
loop_
_entity_poly.entity_id
_entity_poly.type
_entity_poly.pdbx_seq_one_letter_code
_entity_poly.pdbx_strand_id
1 'polypeptide(L)'
;MLSTFPLRKLPFVALKHAIKVMEIDEIVKIAITSKYMESIVKFCCIRIRGTIVSLDGEFTYVGLYYPEVILFCCTKTFNHPSAPKLTKEDLEPWLSETSTTLENTRQLFTRIYKLFQCGPYRLMINSSTENIKENLEIPEFRNFEALFLYWEHFKKKQLDEVMEFEREIQDLHILKSEIPEDYYHPNTNQKRP
;
A
#
# COMPACT_ATOMS: atom_id res chain seq x y z
N MET A 1 -38.60 5.79 -7.26
CA MET A 1 -38.37 5.15 -5.94
C MET A 1 -37.07 4.38 -6.01
N LEU A 2 -36.04 4.80 -5.26
CA LEU A 2 -34.86 3.96 -5.05
C LEU A 2 -35.22 2.90 -4.00
N SER A 3 -35.43 1.67 -4.44
CA SER A 3 -35.59 0.53 -3.54
C SER A 3 -34.22 0.19 -2.96
N THR A 4 -34.05 0.33 -1.65
CA THR A 4 -32.86 -0.13 -0.95
C THR A 4 -33.02 -1.61 -0.62
N PHE A 5 -32.32 -2.48 -1.36
CA PHE A 5 -32.24 -3.89 -1.02
C PHE A 5 -31.10 -4.13 -0.02
N PRO A 6 -31.37 -4.64 1.20
CA PRO A 6 -30.32 -4.88 2.18
C PRO A 6 -29.44 -6.05 1.74
N LEU A 7 -28.22 -5.75 1.30
CA LEU A 7 -27.24 -6.73 0.80
C LEU A 7 -27.04 -7.90 1.76
N ARG A 8 -27.08 -7.65 3.08
CA ARG A 8 -26.96 -8.68 4.15
C ARG A 8 -28.07 -9.73 4.17
N LYS A 9 -29.21 -9.47 3.53
CA LYS A 9 -30.33 -10.43 3.45
C LYS A 9 -30.18 -11.42 2.29
N LEU A 10 -29.18 -11.23 1.41
CA LEU A 10 -28.91 -12.19 0.35
C LEU A 10 -28.39 -13.52 0.92
N PRO A 11 -28.81 -14.67 0.37
CA PRO A 11 -28.13 -15.93 0.60
C PRO A 11 -26.65 -15.81 0.25
N PHE A 12 -25.79 -16.53 0.99
CA PHE A 12 -24.33 -16.38 0.88
C PHE A 12 -23.79 -16.47 -0.56
N VAL A 13 -24.30 -17.39 -1.38
CA VAL A 13 -23.87 -17.55 -2.78
C VAL A 13 -24.19 -16.30 -3.61
N ALA A 14 -25.39 -15.74 -3.47
CA ALA A 14 -25.79 -14.53 -4.17
C ALA A 14 -25.01 -13.30 -3.66
N LEU A 15 -24.80 -13.22 -2.35
CA LEU A 15 -23.98 -12.17 -1.72
C LEU A 15 -22.54 -12.19 -2.24
N LYS A 16 -21.93 -13.37 -2.26
CA LYS A 16 -20.57 -13.57 -2.78
C LYS A 16 -20.46 -13.19 -4.26
N HIS A 17 -21.46 -13.55 -5.07
CA HIS A 17 -21.46 -13.17 -6.48
C HIS A 17 -21.57 -11.65 -6.65
N ALA A 18 -22.49 -11.00 -5.92
CA ALA A 18 -22.66 -9.54 -5.95
C ALA A 18 -21.36 -8.81 -5.55
N ILE A 19 -20.70 -9.22 -4.47
CA ILE A 19 -19.43 -8.62 -4.03
C ILE A 19 -18.32 -8.80 -5.06
N LYS A 20 -18.26 -9.95 -5.74
CA LYS A 20 -17.19 -10.23 -6.71
C LYS A 20 -17.25 -9.42 -7.99
N VAL A 21 -18.41 -8.84 -8.31
CA VAL A 21 -18.60 -8.02 -9.51
C VAL A 21 -18.56 -6.52 -9.23
N MET A 22 -18.38 -6.13 -7.97
CA MET A 22 -18.22 -4.73 -7.55
C MET A 22 -16.81 -4.22 -7.84
N GLU A 23 -16.67 -2.90 -7.91
CA GLU A 23 -15.37 -2.27 -7.97
C GLU A 23 -14.63 -2.41 -6.62
N ILE A 24 -13.30 -2.43 -6.65
CA ILE A 24 -12.51 -2.76 -5.46
C ILE A 24 -12.67 -1.74 -4.33
N ASP A 25 -12.88 -0.46 -4.63
CA ASP A 25 -13.13 0.56 -3.62
C ASP A 25 -14.48 0.36 -2.93
N GLU A 26 -15.52 -0.06 -3.67
CA GLU A 26 -16.82 -0.45 -3.12
C GLU A 26 -16.69 -1.67 -2.21
N ILE A 27 -15.90 -2.67 -2.61
CA ILE A 27 -15.64 -3.87 -1.82
C ILE A 27 -14.94 -3.51 -0.50
N VAL A 28 -13.93 -2.63 -0.55
CA VAL A 28 -13.24 -2.15 0.67
C VAL A 28 -14.22 -1.40 1.57
N LYS A 29 -15.02 -0.46 1.03
CA LYS A 29 -16.08 0.24 1.78
C LYS A 29 -17.06 -0.74 2.43
N ILE A 30 -17.48 -1.79 1.72
CA ILE A 30 -18.33 -2.85 2.27
C ILE A 30 -17.65 -3.56 3.45
N ALA A 31 -16.39 -3.94 3.30
CA ALA A 31 -15.63 -4.63 4.34
C ALA A 31 -15.52 -3.78 5.61
N ILE A 32 -15.35 -2.47 5.46
CA ILE A 32 -15.24 -1.50 6.56
C ILE A 32 -16.52 -1.42 7.39
N THR A 33 -17.70 -1.63 6.79
CA THR A 33 -18.99 -1.46 7.50
C THR A 33 -19.21 -2.34 8.72
N SER A 34 -18.56 -3.51 8.82
CA SER A 34 -18.67 -4.42 9.98
C SER A 34 -17.73 -5.61 9.88
N LYS A 35 -17.40 -6.22 11.03
CA LYS A 35 -16.67 -7.51 11.10
C LYS A 35 -17.34 -8.64 10.31
N TYR A 36 -18.68 -8.61 10.21
CA TYR A 36 -19.43 -9.58 9.40
C TYR A 36 -19.11 -9.40 7.91
N MET A 37 -19.25 -8.18 7.38
CA MET A 37 -18.96 -7.91 5.97
C MET A 37 -17.48 -8.11 5.64
N GLU A 38 -16.58 -7.74 6.55
CA GLU A 38 -15.14 -8.05 6.42
C GLU A 38 -14.91 -9.55 6.26
N SER A 39 -15.58 -10.38 7.07
CA SER A 39 -15.49 -11.85 6.97
C SER A 39 -16.05 -12.35 5.65
N ILE A 40 -17.19 -11.83 5.19
CA ILE A 40 -17.79 -12.20 3.90
C ILE A 40 -16.85 -11.85 2.74
N VAL A 41 -16.28 -10.65 2.72
CA VAL A 41 -15.32 -10.22 1.69
C VAL A 41 -14.10 -11.13 1.69
N LYS A 42 -13.59 -11.52 2.87
CA LYS A 42 -12.50 -12.51 2.98
C LYS A 42 -12.86 -13.84 2.31
N PHE A 43 -14.08 -14.36 2.52
CA PHE A 43 -14.55 -15.60 1.88
C PHE A 43 -14.84 -15.46 0.37
N CYS A 44 -14.84 -14.25 -0.16
CA CYS A 44 -14.90 -14.03 -1.60
C CYS A 44 -13.58 -14.42 -2.27
N CYS A 45 -12.45 -14.45 -1.56
CA CYS A 45 -11.12 -14.78 -2.10
C CYS A 45 -10.77 -13.92 -3.32
N ILE A 46 -10.98 -12.61 -3.20
CA ILE A 46 -10.66 -11.65 -4.26
C ILE A 46 -9.13 -11.56 -4.38
N ARG A 47 -8.64 -11.56 -5.62
CA ARG A 47 -7.21 -11.53 -5.93
C ARG A 47 -6.77 -10.11 -6.25
N ILE A 48 -5.70 -9.67 -5.61
CA ILE A 48 -5.00 -8.43 -5.93
C ILE A 48 -3.65 -8.84 -6.51
N ARG A 49 -3.35 -8.44 -7.75
CA ARG A 49 -2.12 -8.92 -8.42
C ARG A 49 -0.86 -8.27 -7.88
N GLY A 50 -0.93 -6.99 -7.56
CA GLY A 50 0.21 -6.25 -7.03
C GLY A 50 -0.24 -5.23 -6.02
N THR A 51 0.64 -4.93 -5.07
CA THR A 51 0.45 -3.90 -4.06
C THR A 51 1.67 -2.98 -4.07
N ILE A 52 1.47 -1.69 -3.81
CA ILE A 52 2.55 -0.77 -3.49
C ILE A 52 2.28 -0.14 -2.13
N VAL A 53 3.32 -0.07 -1.31
CA VAL A 53 3.31 0.78 -0.11
C VAL A 53 4.21 1.96 -0.42
N SER A 54 3.66 3.16 -0.45
CA SER A 54 4.41 4.39 -0.71
C SER A 54 4.58 5.16 0.58
N LEU A 55 5.82 5.32 1.03
CA LEU A 55 6.20 6.14 2.17
C LEU A 55 6.64 7.51 1.63
N ASP A 56 5.87 8.54 1.97
CA ASP A 56 6.06 9.91 1.45
C ASP A 56 5.56 10.94 2.48
N GLY A 57 5.88 10.71 3.75
CA GLY A 57 5.43 11.55 4.86
C GLY A 57 3.91 11.77 4.82
N GLU A 58 3.50 12.99 4.46
CA GLU A 58 2.11 13.43 4.37
C GLU A 58 1.32 12.87 3.18
N PHE A 59 1.96 12.23 2.20
CA PHE A 59 1.32 11.58 1.05
C PHE A 59 1.42 10.05 1.09
N THR A 60 1.68 9.46 2.26
CA THR A 60 1.80 8.01 2.41
C THR A 60 0.52 7.26 2.05
N TYR A 61 0.61 6.21 1.24
CA TYR A 61 -0.55 5.42 0.79
C TYR A 61 -0.24 3.93 0.56
N VAL A 62 -1.30 3.13 0.49
CA VAL A 62 -1.27 1.75 -0.01
C VAL A 62 -2.04 1.70 -1.32
N GLY A 63 -1.37 1.35 -2.41
CA GLY A 63 -1.99 1.18 -3.73
C GLY A 63 -2.19 -0.30 -4.04
N LEU A 64 -3.38 -0.67 -4.50
CA LEU A 64 -3.67 -1.99 -5.04
C LEU A 64 -3.69 -1.89 -6.56
N TYR A 65 -3.19 -2.92 -7.24
CA TYR A 65 -3.16 -3.00 -8.70
C TYR A 65 -3.81 -4.27 -9.19
N TYR A 66 -4.65 -4.08 -10.22
CA TYR A 66 -5.44 -5.12 -10.88
C TYR A 66 -6.24 -5.97 -9.88
N PRO A 67 -7.36 -5.43 -9.35
CA PRO A 67 -7.97 -4.11 -9.65
C PRO A 67 -7.26 -2.91 -8.99
N GLU A 68 -7.38 -1.72 -9.59
CA GLU A 68 -6.66 -0.50 -9.17
C GLU A 68 -7.45 0.29 -8.11
N VAL A 69 -6.82 0.64 -6.97
CA VAL A 69 -7.34 1.60 -5.98
C VAL A 69 -6.22 2.13 -5.10
N ILE A 70 -6.33 3.38 -4.67
CA ILE A 70 -5.37 4.04 -3.78
C ILE A 70 -6.01 4.29 -2.41
N LEU A 71 -5.37 3.83 -1.35
CA LEU A 71 -5.85 3.94 0.02
C LEU A 71 -4.94 4.89 0.80
N PHE A 72 -5.45 6.06 1.19
CA PHE A 72 -4.68 7.07 1.91
C PHE A 72 -4.91 6.98 3.43
N CYS A 73 -3.82 6.86 4.19
CA CYS A 73 -3.86 6.94 5.67
C CYS A 73 -3.63 8.37 6.19
N CYS A 74 -3.25 9.29 5.31
CA CYS A 74 -2.91 10.68 5.60
C CYS A 74 -4.02 11.65 5.17
N THR A 75 -3.92 12.90 5.61
CA THR A 75 -4.87 13.97 5.26
C THR A 75 -4.67 14.48 3.84
N LYS A 76 -3.43 14.49 3.33
CA LYS A 76 -3.18 14.88 1.95
C LYS A 76 -3.46 13.71 1.01
N THR A 77 -4.11 14.01 -0.09
CA THR A 77 -4.38 13.07 -1.17
C THR A 77 -3.97 13.70 -2.49
N PHE A 78 -3.68 12.88 -3.48
CA PHE A 78 -3.55 13.32 -4.86
C PHE A 78 -4.63 12.65 -5.71
N ASN A 79 -4.91 13.24 -6.87
CA ASN A 79 -5.82 12.64 -7.84
C ASN A 79 -4.99 11.85 -8.85
N HIS A 80 -5.08 10.53 -8.77
CA HIS A 80 -4.58 9.69 -9.85
C HIS A 80 -5.67 9.60 -10.92
N PRO A 81 -5.38 9.88 -12.20
CA PRO A 81 -6.41 10.00 -13.24
C PRO A 81 -7.14 8.68 -13.55
N SER A 82 -6.57 7.52 -13.22
CA SER A 82 -7.14 6.20 -13.53
C SER A 82 -7.58 5.38 -12.32
N ALA A 83 -7.30 5.82 -11.10
CA ALA A 83 -7.52 5.00 -9.90
C ALA A 83 -8.58 5.64 -8.98
N PRO A 84 -9.61 4.90 -8.55
CA PRO A 84 -10.43 5.34 -7.42
C PRO A 84 -9.55 5.48 -6.18
N LYS A 85 -9.95 6.38 -5.28
CA LYS A 85 -9.25 6.61 -4.01
C LYS A 85 -10.20 6.48 -2.83
N LEU A 86 -9.67 5.96 -1.73
CA LEU A 86 -10.29 5.99 -0.40
C LEU A 86 -9.44 6.89 0.50
N THR A 87 -10.08 7.88 1.11
CA THR A 87 -9.40 8.83 1.99
C THR A 87 -9.31 8.29 3.41
N LYS A 88 -8.62 9.03 4.28
CA LYS A 88 -8.54 8.71 5.70
C LYS A 88 -9.93 8.59 6.33
N GLU A 89 -10.88 9.44 5.93
CA GLU A 89 -12.26 9.45 6.43
C GLU A 89 -13.04 8.21 6.00
N ASP A 90 -12.87 7.75 4.74
CA ASP A 90 -13.48 6.50 4.28
C ASP A 90 -12.97 5.28 5.07
N LEU A 91 -11.71 5.34 5.49
CA LEU A 91 -11.00 4.26 6.17
C LEU A 91 -11.07 4.37 7.70
N GLU A 92 -11.72 5.39 8.27
CA GLU A 92 -11.74 5.71 9.71
C GLU A 92 -11.99 4.48 10.62
N PRO A 93 -12.95 3.57 10.33
CA PRO A 93 -13.19 2.41 11.19
C PRO A 93 -12.05 1.37 11.21
N TRP A 94 -11.08 1.48 10.30
CA TRP A 94 -9.89 0.64 10.25
C TRP A 94 -8.63 1.35 10.74
N LEU A 95 -8.68 2.66 10.96
CA LEU A 95 -7.55 3.47 11.38
C LEU A 95 -7.70 3.87 12.85
N SER A 96 -6.59 4.23 13.47
CA SER A 96 -6.55 4.81 14.80
C SER A 96 -6.27 6.30 14.70
N GLU A 97 -7.12 7.12 15.33
CA GLU A 97 -6.93 8.59 15.35
C GLU A 97 -5.65 9.01 16.08
N THR A 98 -5.21 8.21 17.07
CA THR A 98 -4.03 8.51 17.90
C THR A 98 -2.73 7.94 17.31
N SER A 99 -2.82 7.07 16.31
CA SER A 99 -1.66 6.46 15.66
C SER A 99 -1.05 7.37 14.61
N THR A 100 0.26 7.22 14.41
CA THR A 100 0.98 7.93 13.34
C THR A 100 0.53 7.43 11.96
N THR A 101 0.78 8.22 10.91
CA THR A 101 0.50 7.80 9.52
C THR A 101 1.17 6.47 9.18
N LEU A 102 2.42 6.26 9.63
CA LEU A 102 3.16 5.03 9.39
C LEU A 102 2.52 3.82 10.08
N GLU A 103 2.13 3.95 11.35
CA GLU A 103 1.43 2.89 12.09
C GLU A 103 0.10 2.53 11.44
N ASN A 104 -0.70 3.54 11.06
CA ASN A 104 -1.95 3.36 10.34
C ASN A 104 -1.73 2.67 8.99
N THR A 105 -0.66 3.03 8.27
CA THR A 105 -0.28 2.39 7.01
C THR A 105 0.08 0.92 7.21
N ARG A 106 0.85 0.58 8.25
CA ARG A 106 1.18 -0.82 8.61
C ARG A 106 -0.07 -1.63 8.94
N GLN A 107 -0.97 -1.07 9.74
CA GLN A 107 -2.23 -1.71 10.12
C GLN A 107 -3.11 -1.96 8.90
N LEU A 108 -3.28 -0.94 8.05
CA LEU A 108 -4.05 -1.04 6.81
C LEU A 108 -3.45 -2.10 5.88
N PHE A 109 -2.14 -2.04 5.61
CA PHE A 109 -1.44 -3.02 4.79
C PHE A 109 -1.66 -4.45 5.29
N THR A 110 -1.46 -4.68 6.59
CA THR A 110 -1.69 -6.00 7.21
C THR A 110 -3.12 -6.47 7.05
N ARG A 111 -4.09 -5.56 7.15
CA ARG A 111 -5.51 -5.88 7.03
C ARG A 111 -5.88 -6.22 5.59
N ILE A 112 -5.39 -5.47 4.60
CA ILE A 112 -5.54 -5.77 3.18
C ILE A 112 -5.00 -7.17 2.86
N TYR A 113 -3.81 -7.52 3.34
CA TYR A 113 -3.21 -8.85 3.14
C TYR A 113 -3.97 -10.00 3.84
N LYS A 114 -4.74 -9.69 4.89
CA LYS A 114 -5.63 -10.67 5.54
C LYS A 114 -6.98 -10.80 4.84
N LEU A 115 -7.43 -9.74 4.16
CA LEU A 115 -8.72 -9.64 3.51
C LEU A 115 -8.70 -10.23 2.09
N PHE A 116 -7.62 -10.01 1.35
CA PHE A 116 -7.49 -10.38 -0.06
C PHE A 116 -6.37 -11.40 -0.29
N GLN A 117 -6.45 -12.10 -1.43
CA GLN A 117 -5.35 -12.90 -1.96
C GLN A 117 -4.37 -11.99 -2.69
N CYS A 118 -3.48 -11.34 -1.94
CA CYS A 118 -2.49 -10.43 -2.49
C CYS A 118 -1.28 -11.16 -3.08
N GLY A 119 -0.85 -10.71 -4.25
CA GLY A 119 0.44 -11.05 -4.83
C GLY A 119 1.62 -10.34 -4.14
N PRO A 120 2.80 -10.34 -4.78
CA PRO A 120 3.95 -9.60 -4.27
C PRO A 120 3.63 -8.10 -4.15
N TYR A 121 4.32 -7.42 -3.23
CA TYR A 121 4.25 -5.97 -3.11
C TYR A 121 5.59 -5.32 -3.34
N ARG A 122 5.52 -4.04 -3.66
CA ARG A 122 6.67 -3.16 -3.86
C ARG A 122 6.64 -2.10 -2.77
N LEU A 123 7.82 -1.72 -2.31
CA LEU A 123 7.97 -0.60 -1.40
C LEU A 123 8.47 0.60 -2.19
N MET A 124 7.85 1.75 -2.02
CA MET A 124 8.29 3.00 -2.61
C MET A 124 8.65 3.96 -1.48
N ILE A 125 9.85 4.52 -1.56
CA ILE A 125 10.34 5.53 -0.64
C ILE A 125 10.53 6.81 -1.43
N ASN A 126 9.95 7.89 -0.95
CA ASN A 126 10.13 9.22 -1.49
C ASN A 126 11.31 9.93 -0.80
N SER A 127 11.95 10.89 -1.45
CA SER A 127 13.05 11.69 -0.87
C SER A 127 12.65 12.51 0.36
N SER A 128 11.35 12.75 0.54
CA SER A 128 10.76 13.36 1.75
C SER A 128 10.79 12.43 2.98
N THR A 129 11.04 11.13 2.79
CA THR A 129 10.95 10.13 3.84
C THR A 129 12.10 10.27 4.83
N GLU A 130 11.75 10.42 6.10
CA GLU A 130 12.68 10.39 7.21
C GLU A 130 12.85 8.96 7.74
N ASN A 131 13.98 8.69 8.41
CA ASN A 131 14.28 7.41 9.06
C ASN A 131 14.13 6.20 8.12
N ILE A 132 14.73 6.28 6.93
CA ILE A 132 14.57 5.25 5.89
C ILE A 132 15.00 3.88 6.41
N LYS A 133 16.14 3.81 7.10
CA LYS A 133 16.63 2.56 7.70
C LYS A 133 15.59 1.92 8.63
N GLU A 134 15.04 2.70 9.56
CA GLU A 134 14.03 2.21 10.51
C GLU A 134 12.77 1.73 9.79
N ASN A 135 12.34 2.45 8.75
CA ASN A 135 11.17 2.08 7.94
C ASN A 135 11.39 0.77 7.17
N LEU A 136 12.60 0.52 6.66
CA LEU A 136 12.97 -0.70 5.96
C LEU A 136 13.07 -1.92 6.89
N GLU A 137 13.42 -1.69 8.17
CA GLU A 137 13.50 -2.75 9.19
C GLU A 137 12.13 -3.16 9.77
N ILE A 138 11.05 -2.48 9.38
CA ILE A 138 9.69 -2.82 9.80
C ILE A 138 9.32 -4.24 9.33
N PRO A 139 8.98 -5.17 10.24
CA PRO A 139 8.72 -6.57 9.88
C PRO A 139 7.64 -6.76 8.81
N GLU A 140 6.55 -5.98 8.86
CA GLU A 140 5.46 -6.05 7.88
C GLU A 140 5.89 -5.58 6.49
N PHE A 141 6.93 -4.75 6.39
CA PHE A 141 7.43 -4.22 5.13
C PHE A 141 8.69 -4.92 4.63
N ARG A 142 9.25 -5.89 5.35
CA ARG A 142 10.54 -6.51 4.98
C ARG A 142 10.50 -7.41 3.73
N ASN A 143 9.34 -7.97 3.40
CA ASN A 143 9.19 -8.98 2.33
C ASN A 143 8.72 -8.40 0.98
N PHE A 144 9.18 -7.19 0.62
CA PHE A 144 8.86 -6.61 -0.69
C PHE A 144 9.59 -7.35 -1.82
N GLU A 145 9.03 -7.32 -3.02
CA GLU A 145 9.65 -7.81 -4.25
C GLU A 145 10.73 -6.84 -4.73
N ALA A 146 10.42 -5.55 -4.71
CA ALA A 146 11.32 -4.51 -5.16
C ALA A 146 11.14 -3.22 -4.34
N LEU A 147 12.24 -2.48 -4.19
CA LEU A 147 12.31 -1.16 -3.60
C LEU A 147 12.45 -0.11 -4.69
N PHE A 148 11.57 0.89 -4.68
CA PHE A 148 11.60 2.03 -5.58
C PHE A 148 12.00 3.28 -4.81
N LEU A 149 13.06 3.94 -5.24
CA LEU A 149 13.37 5.31 -4.85
C LEU A 149 12.76 6.24 -5.90
N TYR A 150 11.90 7.16 -5.46
CA TYR A 150 11.13 8.04 -6.34
C TYR A 150 11.26 9.51 -5.89
N TRP A 151 11.31 10.44 -6.86
CA TRP A 151 11.50 11.90 -6.71
C TRP A 151 12.92 12.42 -6.48
N GLU A 152 13.08 13.73 -6.72
CA GLU A 152 14.25 14.33 -7.39
C GLU A 152 15.56 14.26 -6.61
N HIS A 153 15.61 14.50 -5.30
CA HIS A 153 16.88 14.70 -4.60
C HIS A 153 16.98 13.94 -3.28
N PHE A 154 17.42 12.68 -3.36
CA PHE A 154 17.84 11.94 -2.17
C PHE A 154 19.17 12.48 -1.64
N LYS A 155 19.24 12.73 -0.34
CA LYS A 155 20.50 13.09 0.33
C LYS A 155 21.43 11.87 0.35
N LYS A 156 22.74 12.11 0.32
CA LYS A 156 23.77 11.06 0.46
C LYS A 156 23.46 10.10 1.63
N LYS A 157 23.14 10.64 2.81
CA LYS A 157 22.78 9.85 4.00
C LYS A 157 21.58 8.91 3.74
N GLN A 158 20.56 9.37 3.02
CA GLN A 158 19.39 8.55 2.69
C GLN A 158 19.76 7.41 1.74
N LEU A 159 20.61 7.68 0.74
CA LEU A 159 21.11 6.65 -0.17
C LEU A 159 21.99 5.64 0.57
N ASP A 160 22.86 6.09 1.46
CA ASP A 160 23.70 5.22 2.30
C ASP A 160 22.84 4.28 3.16
N GLU A 161 21.81 4.82 3.83
CA GLU A 161 20.84 4.00 4.59
C GLU A 161 20.16 2.93 3.72
N VAL A 162 19.78 3.26 2.49
CA VAL A 162 19.22 2.29 1.54
C VAL A 162 20.28 1.27 1.12
N MET A 163 21.51 1.67 0.85
CA MET A 163 22.56 0.79 0.35
C MET A 163 23.15 -0.14 1.42
N GLU A 164 23.11 0.27 2.68
CA GLU A 164 23.49 -0.54 3.84
C GLU A 164 22.39 -1.54 4.24
N PHE A 165 21.15 -1.29 3.85
CA PHE A 165 20.05 -2.22 4.10
C PHE A 165 20.28 -3.54 3.37
N GLU A 166 20.44 -4.61 4.14
CA GLU A 166 20.70 -5.96 3.64
C GLU A 166 19.48 -6.47 2.85
N ARG A 167 19.63 -6.54 1.53
CA ARG A 167 18.67 -7.11 0.59
C ARG A 167 19.19 -8.47 0.10
N GLU A 168 18.44 -9.53 0.35
CA GLU A 168 18.82 -10.86 -0.14
C GLU A 168 18.58 -10.97 -1.65
N ILE A 169 17.34 -10.72 -2.07
CA ILE A 169 16.82 -11.01 -3.43
C ILE A 169 16.05 -9.81 -4.03
N GLN A 170 15.75 -8.78 -3.24
CA GLN A 170 14.89 -7.68 -3.68
C GLN A 170 15.58 -6.74 -4.66
N ASP A 171 14.89 -6.42 -5.76
CA ASP A 171 15.37 -5.45 -6.75
C ASP A 171 15.37 -4.02 -6.18
N LEU A 172 16.34 -3.21 -6.58
CA LEU A 172 16.38 -1.78 -6.30
C LEU A 172 16.23 -1.00 -7.61
N HIS A 173 15.19 -0.18 -7.70
CA HIS A 173 14.96 0.70 -8.83
C HIS A 173 15.00 2.16 -8.38
N ILE A 174 15.75 2.97 -9.11
CA ILE A 174 15.82 4.43 -8.90
C ILE A 174 15.09 5.06 -10.08
N LEU A 175 13.95 5.69 -9.82
CA LEU A 175 13.04 6.19 -10.84
C LEU A 175 12.82 7.70 -10.65
N LYS A 176 13.08 8.48 -11.71
CA LYS A 176 12.89 9.95 -11.68
C LYS A 176 13.58 10.63 -10.48
N SER A 177 14.76 10.13 -10.13
CA SER A 177 15.61 10.68 -9.07
C SER A 177 16.98 10.99 -9.65
N GLU A 178 17.55 12.13 -9.27
CA GLU A 178 18.93 12.47 -9.57
C GLU A 178 19.79 11.93 -8.42
N ILE A 179 20.64 10.94 -8.74
CA ILE A 179 21.72 10.54 -7.84
C ILE A 179 22.81 11.60 -7.99
N PRO A 180 23.35 12.17 -6.90
CA PRO A 180 24.48 13.10 -6.99
C PRO A 180 25.63 12.47 -7.80
N GLU A 181 26.20 13.21 -8.74
CA GLU A 181 27.28 12.67 -9.61
C GLU A 181 28.51 12.21 -8.83
N ASP A 182 28.73 12.77 -7.64
CA ASP A 182 29.80 12.44 -6.71
C ASP A 182 29.42 11.33 -5.71
N TYR A 183 28.23 10.73 -5.84
CA TYR A 183 27.79 9.66 -4.96
C TYR A 183 28.52 8.35 -5.28
N TYR A 184 29.28 7.87 -4.31
CA TYR A 184 29.93 6.57 -4.33
C TYR A 184 29.59 5.79 -3.06
N HIS A 185 29.13 4.55 -3.22
CA HIS A 185 28.93 3.62 -2.12
C HIS A 185 29.42 2.22 -2.53
N PRO A 186 30.14 1.47 -1.66
CA PRO A 186 30.71 0.16 -2.02
C PRO A 186 29.70 -0.83 -2.63
N ASN A 187 28.45 -0.77 -2.18
CA ASN A 187 27.35 -1.64 -2.65
C ASN A 187 26.69 -1.17 -3.96
N THR A 188 27.08 -0.03 -4.55
CA THR A 188 26.57 0.42 -5.87
C THR A 188 26.90 -0.55 -7.00
N ASN A 189 27.97 -1.34 -6.83
CA ASN A 189 28.45 -2.30 -7.83
C ASN A 189 28.00 -3.75 -7.56
N GLN A 190 27.20 -3.99 -6.52
CA GLN A 190 26.67 -5.32 -6.24
C GLN A 190 25.34 -5.52 -6.98
N LYS A 191 25.42 -6.30 -8.07
CA LYS A 191 24.33 -6.90 -8.88
C LYS A 191 23.80 -6.07 -10.07
N ARG A 192 24.50 -6.18 -11.21
CA ARG A 192 23.85 -6.47 -12.50
C ARG A 192 24.03 -7.97 -12.81
N PRO A 193 23.01 -8.81 -12.63
CA PRO A 193 22.72 -9.93 -13.51
C PRO A 193 21.79 -9.50 -14.65
#